data_AF-A0A2E5LTK9-F1
#
_entry.id   AF-A0A2E5LTK9-F1
#
_cell.length_a   1.000
_cell.length_b   1.000
_cell.length_c   1.000
_cell.angle_alpha   90.00
_cell.angle_beta   90.00
_cell.angle_gamma   90.00
#
_symmetry.space_group_name_H-M   'P 1'
#
loop_
_entity.id
_entity.type
_entity.pdbx_description
1 polymer ?
#
loop_
_entity_poly.entity_id
_entity_poly.type
_entity_poly.pdbx_seq_one_letter_code
_entity_poly.pdbx_strand_id
1 'polypeptide(L)' 'MDDILNKIRVSREKEILANHEKIINKALDYLVSIDNIDENKIQSVRSFLSRVIDEEIDFLIRNPEDYFEE' A
#
# COMPACT_ATOMS: atom_id res chain seq x y z
N MET A 1 -18.11 -4.21 -18.06
CA MET A 1 -16.70 -4.45 -18.45
C MET A 1 -16.46 -5.97 -18.39
N ASP A 2 -15.53 -6.55 -19.16
CA ASP A 2 -15.28 -8.01 -19.12
C ASP A 2 -14.73 -8.42 -17.74
N ASP A 3 -15.37 -9.39 -17.07
CA ASP A 3 -15.01 -9.86 -15.72
C ASP A 3 -13.54 -10.31 -15.62
N ILE A 4 -13.00 -10.85 -16.71
CA ILE A 4 -11.60 -11.26 -16.80
C ILE A 4 -10.69 -10.03 -16.77
N LEU A 5 -11.05 -8.98 -17.51
CA LEU A 5 -10.29 -7.74 -17.56
C LEU A 5 -10.30 -7.02 -16.20
N ASN A 6 -11.44 -6.99 -15.51
CA ASN A 6 -11.56 -6.42 -14.17
C ASN A 6 -10.68 -7.16 -13.15
N LYS A 7 -10.67 -8.50 -13.17
CA LYS A 7 -9.79 -9.29 -12.30
C LYS A 7 -8.31 -9.01 -12.54
N ILE A 8 -7.90 -8.87 -13.81
CA ILE A 8 -6.52 -8.54 -14.18
C ILE A 8 -6.15 -7.15 -13.64
N ARG A 9 -7.02 -6.15 -13.81
CA ARG A 9 -6.80 -4.79 -13.31
C ARG A 9 -6.65 -4.77 -11.79
N VAL A 10 -7.58 -5.39 -11.06
CA VAL A 10 -7.52 -5.51 -9.59
C VAL A 10 -6.24 -6.20 -9.15
N SER A 11 -5.84 -7.30 -9.79
CA SER A 11 -4.62 -8.03 -9.43
C SER A 11 -3.37 -7.17 -9.64
N ARG A 12 -3.30 -6.44 -10.75
CA ARG A 12 -2.17 -5.55 -11.04
C ARG A 12 -2.10 -4.41 -10.03
N GLU A 13 -3.23 -3.81 -9.69
CA GLU A 13 -3.28 -2.67 -8.77
C GLU A 13 -2.85 -3.07 -7.35
N LYS A 14 -3.29 -4.23 -6.87
CA LYS A 14 -2.79 -4.81 -5.59
C LYS A 14 -1.27 -4.96 -5.59
N GLU A 15 -0.69 -5.43 -6.69
CA GLU A 15 0.75 -5.58 -6.81
C GLU A 15 1.48 -4.23 -6.77
N ILE A 16 0.90 -3.20 -7.39
CA ILE A 16 1.42 -1.82 -7.35
C ILE A 16 1.40 -1.29 -5.91
N LEU A 17 0.26 -1.41 -5.20
CA LEU A 17 0.13 -0.98 -3.81
C LEU A 17 1.14 -1.69 -2.90
N ALA A 18 1.28 -3.01 -3.03
CA ALA A 18 2.27 -3.79 -2.28
C ALA A 18 3.72 -3.39 -2.60
N ASN A 19 4.01 -3.01 -3.85
CA ASN A 19 5.34 -2.53 -4.23
C ASN A 19 5.63 -1.13 -3.67
N HIS A 20 4.66 -0.22 -3.66
CA HIS A 20 4.80 1.08 -2.99
C HIS A 20 5.07 0.91 -1.49
N GLU A 21 4.33 0.03 -0.82
CA GLU A 21 4.55 -0.28 0.59
C GLU A 21 5.99 -0.75 0.86
N LYS A 22 6.53 -1.63 0.00
CA LYS A 22 7.93 -2.08 0.10
C LYS A 22 8.94 -0.95 -0.07
N ILE A 23 8.70 -0.04 -1.02
CA ILE A 23 9.59 1.11 -1.26
C ILE A 23 9.59 2.05 -0.05
N ILE A 24 8.41 2.34 0.50
CA ILE A 24 8.28 3.21 1.66
C ILE A 24 8.94 2.55 2.88
N ASN A 25 8.74 1.25 3.09
CA ASN A 25 9.40 0.52 4.18
C ASN A 25 10.93 0.59 4.08
N LYS A 26 11.51 0.50 2.88
CA LYS A 26 12.95 0.72 2.67
C LYS A 26 13.37 2.15 3.00
N ALA A 27 12.58 3.16 2.62
CA ALA A 27 12.84 4.54 2.99
C ALA A 27 12.84 4.72 4.52
N LEU A 28 11.91 4.06 5.22
CA LEU A 28 11.85 4.06 6.69
C LEU A 28 13.06 3.32 7.31
N ASP A 29 13.58 2.26 6.69
CA ASP A 29 14.82 1.61 7.13
C ASP A 29 16.01 2.59 7.10
N TYR A 30 16.11 3.39 6.02
CA TYR A 30 17.15 4.43 5.95
C TYR A 30 16.96 5.49 7.04
N LEU A 31 15.74 5.87 7.37
CA LEU A 31 15.49 6.82 8.46
C LEU A 31 15.95 6.26 9.81
N VAL A 32 15.70 4.98 10.10
CA VAL A 32 16.19 4.32 11.33
C VAL A 32 17.71 4.35 11.43
N SER A 33 18.43 4.36 10.30
CA SER A 33 19.90 4.44 10.30
C SER A 33 20.48 5.82 10.65
N ILE A 34 19.66 6.85 10.78
CA ILE A 34 20.11 8.21 11.13
C ILE A 34 20.20 8.35 12.66
N ASP A 35 21.31 8.92 13.14
CA ASP A 35 21.51 9.18 14.58
C ASP A 35 20.39 10.04 15.19
N ASN A 36 20.00 9.70 16.44
CA ASN A 36 18.95 10.36 17.22
C ASN A 36 17.52 10.24 16.68
N ILE A 37 17.22 9.26 15.82
CA ILE A 37 15.84 8.98 15.44
C ILE A 37 15.10 8.16 16.51
N ASP A 38 13.82 8.48 16.70
CA ASP A 38 12.92 7.73 17.56
C ASP A 38 12.32 6.55 16.78
N GLU A 39 12.92 5.38 16.94
CA GLU A 39 12.48 4.14 16.29
C GLU A 39 11.01 3.80 16.53
N ASN A 40 10.46 4.15 17.71
CA ASN A 40 9.06 3.88 18.03
C ASN A 40 8.10 4.69 17.13
N LYS A 41 8.48 5.92 16.77
CA LYS A 41 7.72 6.72 15.81
C LYS A 41 7.78 6.13 14.41
N ILE A 42 8.96 5.66 13.99
CA ILE A 42 9.09 4.97 12.70
C ILE A 42 8.22 3.71 12.66
N GLN A 43 8.23 2.92 13.74
CA GLN A 43 7.39 1.74 13.84
C GLN A 43 5.89 2.08 13.79
N SER A 44 5.49 3.18 14.44
CA SER A 44 4.11 3.67 14.39
C SER A 44 3.70 4.08 12.97
N VAL A 45 4.60 4.73 12.23
CA VAL A 45 4.39 5.09 10.82
C VAL A 45 4.26 3.84 9.95
N ARG A 46 5.09 2.81 10.15
CA ARG A 46 4.95 1.52 9.44
C ARG A 46 3.58 0.90 9.67
N SER A 47 3.17 0.77 10.93
CA SER A 47 1.87 0.18 11.27
C SER A 47 0.69 1.01 10.76
N PHE A 48 0.84 2.32 10.64
CA PHE A 48 -0.17 3.16 9.99
C PHE A 48 -0.23 2.90 8.48
N LEU A 49 0.92 2.92 7.79
CA LEU A 49 1.00 2.70 6.35
C LEU A 49 0.44 1.33 5.94
N SER A 50 0.83 0.25 6.62
CA SER A 50 0.31 -1.09 6.30
C SER A 50 -1.22 -1.16 6.45
N ARG A 51 -1.79 -0.52 7.49
CA ARG A 51 -3.26 -0.46 7.65
C ARG A 51 -3.94 0.30 6.51
N VAL A 52 -3.38 1.44 6.10
CA VAL A 52 -3.94 2.21 4.98
C VAL A 52 -3.88 1.41 3.68
N ILE A 53 -2.78 0.70 3.42
CA ILE A 53 -2.66 -0.16 2.23
C ILE A 53 -3.66 -1.32 2.27
N ASP A 54 -3.83 -1.96 3.44
CA ASP A 54 -4.83 -3.02 3.61
C ASP A 54 -6.26 -2.51 3.36
N GLU A 55 -6.60 -1.34 3.92
CA GLU A 55 -7.90 -0.69 3.71
C GLU A 55 -8.14 -0.35 2.23
N GLU A 56 -7.10 0.14 1.53
CA GLU A 56 -7.16 0.48 0.11
C GLU A 56 -7.35 -0.77 -0.75
N ILE A 57 -6.63 -1.86 -0.45
CA ILE A 57 -6.78 -3.16 -1.12
C ILE A 57 -8.20 -3.71 -0.90
N ASP A 58 -8.72 -3.60 0.31
CA ASP A 58 -10.08 -4.03 0.64
C ASP A 58 -11.12 -3.23 -0.15
N PHE A 59 -10.95 -1.92 -0.25
CA PHE A 59 -11.82 -1.06 -1.04
C PHE A 59 -11.79 -1.42 -2.52
N LEU A 60 -10.60 -1.59 -3.11
CA LEU A 60 -10.39 -2.04 -4.49
C LEU A 60 -11.08 -3.38 -4.79
N ILE A 61 -11.05 -4.34 -3.86
CA ILE A 61 -11.71 -5.64 -4.04
C ILE A 61 -13.24 -5.51 -4.04
N ARG A 62 -13.77 -4.66 -3.16
CA ARG A 62 -15.21 -4.52 -2.95
C ARG A 62 -15.87 -3.64 -3.98
N ASN A 63 -15.18 -2.58 -4.43
CA ASN A 63 -15.70 -1.57 -5.35
C ASN A 63 -14.73 -1.36 -6.53
N PRO A 64 -14.41 -2.40 -7.32
CA PRO A 64 -13.41 -2.30 -8.37
C PRO A 64 -13.81 -1.34 -9.49
N GLU A 65 -15.12 -1.16 -9.77
CA GLU A 65 -15.58 -0.22 -10.80
C GLU A 65 -15.32 1.22 -10.35
N ASP A 66 -15.77 1.59 -9.15
CA ASP A 66 -15.54 2.92 -8.55
C ASP A 66 -14.04 3.27 -8.42
N TYR A 67 -13.20 2.28 -8.10
CA TYR A 67 -11.76 2.48 -7.95
C TYR A 67 -11.08 2.92 -9.27
N PHE A 68 -11.61 2.50 -10.41
CA PHE A 68 -11.03 2.77 -11.73
C PHE A 68 -11.77 3.85 -12.52
N GLU A 69 -12.74 4.54 -11.90
CA GLU A 69 -13.58 5.58 -12.55
C GLU A 69 -12.94 6.98 -12.60
N GLU A 70 -11.64 7.14 -12.28
CA GLU A 70 -10.89 8.40 -12.46
C GLU A 70 -10.64 8.80 -13.93
#